data_AF-A0A3A8Z5P2-F1
#
_entry.id   AF-A0A3A8Z5P2-F1
#
_cell.length_a   1.000
_cell.length_b   1.000
_cell.length_c   1.000
_cell.angle_alpha   90.00
_cell.angle_beta   90.00
_cell.angle_gamma   90.00
#
_symmetry.space_group_name_H-M   'P 1'
#
loop_
_entity.id
_entity.type
_entity.pdbx_description
1 polymer ?
#
loop_
_entity_poly.entity_id
_entity_poly.type
_entity_poly.pdbx_seq_one_letter_code
_entity_poly.pdbx_strand_id
1 'polypeptide(L)'
;MNRSRSFWDVMELCDWTCEGDDDKVLRPVIQYLAQQEDGRIFQFNDLMSELLHGLDTKKLTAQCKEVEPLMSDDSFLYSRCVALINGPSYYEKARQGMAKEIWNMEFEALLYVPSRAWALKHEKPEEDYPHTAPLSYETGSNREQWK
;
A
#
# COMPACT_ATOMS: atom_id res chain seq x y z
N MET A 1 17.74 -12.69 -17.97
CA MET A 1 16.36 -13.07 -17.59
C MET A 1 16.07 -12.45 -16.24
N ASN A 2 15.36 -11.32 -16.20
CA ASN A 2 14.87 -10.79 -14.92
C ASN A 2 13.77 -11.73 -14.42
N ARG A 3 13.98 -12.34 -13.24
CA ARG A 3 12.91 -13.04 -12.54
C ARG A 3 11.87 -12.00 -12.11
N SER A 4 10.60 -12.29 -12.37
CA SER A 4 9.48 -11.54 -11.81
C SER A 4 9.56 -11.61 -10.28
N ARG A 5 9.73 -10.47 -9.62
CA ARG A 5 9.63 -10.35 -8.15
C ARG A 5 8.16 -10.27 -7.74
N SER A 6 7.83 -10.84 -6.58
CA SER A 6 6.52 -10.62 -5.96
C SER A 6 6.40 -9.18 -5.44
N PHE A 7 5.18 -8.73 -5.10
CA PHE A 7 4.99 -7.44 -4.41
C PHE A 7 5.89 -7.35 -3.16
N TRP A 8 5.91 -8.41 -2.34
CA TRP A 8 6.68 -8.45 -1.10
C TRP A 8 8.19 -8.40 -1.35
N ASP A 9 8.71 -9.10 -2.36
CA ASP A 9 10.14 -9.09 -2.71
C ASP A 9 10.62 -7.70 -3.19
N VAL A 10 9.68 -6.87 -3.67
CA VAL A 10 9.96 -5.48 -4.02
C VAL A 10 9.96 -4.61 -2.77
N MET A 11 9.00 -4.82 -1.85
CA MET A 11 8.94 -4.10 -0.57
C MET A 11 10.14 -4.36 0.35
N GLU A 12 10.82 -5.50 0.21
CA GLU A 12 12.10 -5.77 0.90
C GLU A 12 13.21 -4.75 0.57
N LEU A 13 13.06 -3.95 -0.49
CA LEU A 13 14.01 -2.90 -0.84
C LEU A 13 13.90 -1.64 0.03
N CYS A 14 12.85 -1.50 0.85
CA CYS A 14 12.67 -0.34 1.72
C CYS A 14 13.91 -0.07 2.60
N ASP A 15 14.36 1.19 2.61
CA ASP A 15 15.50 1.62 3.42
C ASP A 15 15.06 2.06 4.82
N TRP A 16 14.91 1.07 5.70
CA TRP A 16 14.53 1.30 7.09
C TRP A 16 15.59 2.04 7.93
N THR A 17 16.79 2.30 7.41
CA THR A 17 17.74 3.20 8.10
C THR A 17 17.27 4.65 8.07
N CYS A 18 16.29 4.96 7.20
CA CYS A 18 15.67 6.27 7.06
C CYS A 18 14.29 6.37 7.73
N GLU A 19 13.99 5.53 8.72
CA GLU A 19 12.72 5.57 9.47
C GLU A 19 12.37 7.00 9.94
N GLY A 20 11.09 7.39 9.77
CA GLY A 20 10.60 8.75 10.01
C GLY A 20 10.61 9.65 8.77
N ASP A 21 11.12 9.17 7.63
CA ASP A 21 11.06 9.83 6.33
C ASP A 21 10.61 8.83 5.26
N ASP A 22 9.30 8.69 5.09
CA ASP A 22 8.68 7.69 4.20
C ASP A 22 9.18 7.80 2.76
N ASP A 23 9.44 9.02 2.27
CA ASP A 23 9.97 9.26 0.94
C ASP A 23 11.38 8.67 0.77
N LYS A 24 12.23 8.77 1.80
CA LYS A 24 13.55 8.11 1.81
C LYS A 24 13.42 6.60 1.96
N VAL A 25 12.55 6.12 2.83
CA VAL A 25 12.30 4.68 3.03
C VAL A 25 11.87 4.01 1.72
N LEU A 26 10.97 4.64 0.97
CA LEU A 26 10.41 4.10 -0.29
C LEU A 26 11.29 4.36 -1.52
N ARG A 27 12.30 5.23 -1.44
CA ARG A 27 13.14 5.60 -2.58
C ARG A 27 13.72 4.41 -3.34
N PRO A 28 14.28 3.35 -2.68
CA PRO A 28 14.82 2.22 -3.42
C PRO A 28 13.75 1.43 -4.18
N VAL A 29 12.54 1.32 -3.62
CA VAL A 29 11.39 0.67 -4.26
C VAL A 29 11.01 1.42 -5.54
N ILE A 30 10.85 2.74 -5.43
CA ILE A 30 10.50 3.62 -6.56
C ILE A 30 11.56 3.53 -7.66
N GLN A 31 12.84 3.61 -7.30
CA GLN A 31 13.96 3.51 -8.25
C GLN A 31 14.01 2.14 -8.95
N TYR A 32 13.76 1.06 -8.21
CA TYR A 32 13.69 -0.29 -8.78
C TYR A 32 12.54 -0.43 -9.79
N LEU A 33 11.34 0.04 -9.42
CA LEU A 33 10.15 -0.03 -10.27
C LEU A 33 10.30 0.81 -11.54
N ALA A 34 10.91 2.00 -11.45
CA ALA A 34 11.17 2.87 -12.61
C ALA A 34 12.06 2.21 -13.68
N GLN A 35 12.91 1.26 -13.27
CA GLN A 35 13.75 0.48 -14.19
C GLN A 35 13.02 -0.71 -14.84
N GLN A 36 11.80 -1.02 -14.42
CA GLN A 36 10.99 -2.09 -15.00
C GLN A 36 10.16 -1.59 -16.19
N GLU A 37 9.55 -2.52 -16.92
CA GLU A 37 8.51 -2.21 -17.92
C GLU A 37 7.24 -1.65 -17.25
N ASP A 38 6.47 -0.81 -17.95
CA ASP A 38 5.25 -0.18 -17.41
C ASP A 38 4.27 -1.21 -16.86
N GLY A 39 4.11 -2.34 -17.55
CA GLY A 39 3.25 -3.44 -17.10
C GLY A 39 3.63 -3.99 -15.72
N ARG A 40 4.89 -3.88 -15.28
CA ARG A 40 5.31 -4.27 -13.92
C ARG A 40 4.96 -3.23 -12.88
N ILE A 41 5.02 -1.96 -13.23
CA ILE A 41 4.55 -0.88 -12.35
C ILE A 41 3.03 -1.01 -12.16
N PHE A 42 2.29 -1.30 -13.23
CA PHE A 42 0.84 -1.52 -13.19
C PHE A 42 0.49 -2.76 -12.36
N GLN A 43 1.19 -3.88 -12.58
CA GLN A 43 1.00 -5.09 -11.78
C GLN A 43 1.30 -4.85 -10.29
N PHE A 44 2.31 -4.05 -9.96
CA PHE A 44 2.59 -3.68 -8.57
C PHE A 44 1.42 -2.87 -7.97
N ASN A 45 0.86 -1.91 -8.72
CA ASN A 45 -0.31 -1.14 -8.30
C ASN A 45 -1.54 -2.04 -8.08
N ASP A 46 -1.81 -2.97 -9.01
CA ASP A 46 -2.93 -3.91 -8.91
C ASP A 46 -2.81 -4.76 -7.64
N LEU A 47 -1.63 -5.34 -7.39
CA LEU A 47 -1.38 -6.14 -6.19
C LEU A 47 -1.49 -5.33 -4.89
N MET A 48 -0.96 -4.11 -4.87
CA MET A 48 -1.11 -3.19 -3.72
C MET A 48 -2.60 -2.94 -3.44
N SER A 49 -3.35 -2.61 -4.48
CA SER A 49 -4.79 -2.31 -4.39
C SER A 49 -5.59 -3.53 -3.95
N GLU A 50 -5.30 -4.72 -4.48
CA GLU A 50 -5.90 -5.99 -4.06
C GLU A 50 -5.66 -6.29 -2.58
N LEU A 51 -4.41 -6.10 -2.11
CA LEU A 51 -4.05 -6.34 -0.71
C LEU A 51 -4.77 -5.36 0.24
N LEU A 52 -4.80 -4.07 -0.10
CA LEU A 52 -5.51 -3.05 0.69
C LEU A 52 -7.03 -3.29 0.69
N HIS A 53 -7.60 -3.65 -0.45
CA HIS A 53 -9.01 -4.03 -0.59
C HIS A 53 -9.35 -5.25 0.26
N GLY A 54 -8.43 -6.21 0.39
CA GLY A 54 -8.57 -7.38 1.27
C GLY A 54 -8.64 -7.05 2.76
N LEU A 55 -8.16 -5.87 3.17
CA LEU A 55 -8.26 -5.37 4.56
C LEU A 55 -9.44 -4.41 4.76
N ASP A 56 -10.13 -4.02 3.69
CA ASP A 56 -11.31 -3.14 3.73
C ASP A 56 -12.55 -3.90 4.25
N THR A 57 -12.69 -4.05 5.56
CA THR A 57 -13.79 -4.83 6.15
C THR A 57 -14.44 -4.11 7.32
N LYS A 58 -15.76 -4.26 7.46
CA LYS A 58 -16.51 -3.71 8.61
C LYS A 58 -15.98 -4.19 9.96
N LYS A 59 -15.47 -5.42 10.03
CA LYS A 59 -14.83 -5.98 11.24
C LYS A 59 -13.58 -5.17 11.63
N LEU A 60 -12.67 -4.94 10.69
CA LEU A 60 -11.42 -4.22 10.95
C LEU A 60 -11.68 -2.73 11.19
N THR A 61 -12.63 -2.11 10.48
CA THR A 61 -13.04 -0.72 10.77
C THR A 61 -13.64 -0.58 12.17
N ALA A 62 -14.46 -1.53 12.64
CA ALA A 62 -14.97 -1.51 14.01
C ALA A 62 -13.83 -1.59 15.04
N GLN A 63 -12.82 -2.41 14.78
CA GLN A 63 -11.62 -2.51 15.62
C GLN A 63 -10.79 -1.22 15.59
N CYS A 64 -10.64 -0.59 14.42
CA CYS A 64 -9.98 0.71 14.28
C CYS A 64 -10.70 1.77 15.12
N LYS A 65 -12.04 1.84 15.08
CA LYS A 65 -12.86 2.76 15.90
C LYS A 65 -12.74 2.54 17.42
N GLU A 66 -12.36 1.35 17.88
CA GLU A 66 -12.06 1.11 19.30
C GLU A 66 -10.76 1.80 19.74
N VAL A 67 -9.79 1.91 18.83
CA VAL A 67 -8.46 2.47 19.09
C VAL A 67 -8.41 3.96 18.76
N GLU A 68 -8.99 4.36 17.64
CA GLU A 68 -9.07 5.73 17.12
C GLU A 68 -10.54 6.10 16.85
N PRO A 69 -11.29 6.58 17.87
CA PRO A 69 -12.72 6.87 17.74
C PRO A 69 -13.05 7.96 16.72
N LEU A 70 -12.08 8.82 16.38
CA LEU A 70 -12.23 9.89 15.39
C LEU A 70 -11.71 9.50 14.01
N MET A 71 -11.44 8.21 13.77
CA MET A 71 -10.93 7.73 12.48
C MET A 71 -11.77 8.22 11.30
N SER A 72 -11.09 8.65 10.23
CA SER A 72 -11.68 8.96 8.94
C SER A 72 -11.48 7.80 7.97
N ASP A 73 -12.22 7.82 6.87
CA ASP A 73 -12.04 6.83 5.80
C ASP A 73 -10.57 6.79 5.31
N ASP A 74 -9.91 7.94 5.26
CA ASP A 74 -8.48 8.07 4.90
C ASP A 74 -7.56 7.49 5.97
N SER A 75 -7.77 7.81 7.26
CA SER A 75 -6.89 7.30 8.32
C SER A 75 -6.97 5.77 8.41
N PHE A 76 -8.14 5.17 8.19
CA PHE A 76 -8.27 3.71 8.10
C PHE A 76 -7.54 3.13 6.86
N LEU A 77 -7.56 3.82 5.72
CA LEU A 77 -6.77 3.43 4.56
C LEU A 77 -5.27 3.50 4.86
N TYR A 78 -4.80 4.56 5.51
CA TYR A 78 -3.38 4.77 5.77
C TYR A 78 -2.84 3.80 6.82
N SER A 79 -3.65 3.41 7.81
CA SER A 79 -3.31 2.30 8.72
C SER A 79 -3.23 0.96 8.01
N ARG A 80 -4.06 0.72 6.98
CA ARG A 80 -3.94 -0.51 6.17
C ARG A 80 -2.61 -0.54 5.41
N CYS A 81 -2.08 0.61 4.96
CA CYS A 81 -0.74 0.67 4.36
C CYS A 81 0.37 0.22 5.33
N VAL A 82 0.23 0.47 6.63
CA VAL A 82 1.16 -0.03 7.67
C VAL A 82 1.19 -1.55 7.70
N ALA A 83 0.06 -2.23 7.45
CA ALA A 83 0.05 -3.68 7.38
C ALA A 83 0.88 -4.21 6.18
N LEU A 84 0.87 -3.50 5.05
CA LEU A 84 1.63 -3.88 3.85
C LEU A 84 3.13 -3.61 4.01
N ILE A 85 3.50 -2.44 4.56
CA ILE A 85 4.92 -2.07 4.67
C ILE A 85 5.69 -3.01 5.62
N ASN A 86 5.00 -3.65 6.57
CA ASN A 86 5.56 -4.63 7.52
C ASN A 86 5.64 -6.07 6.97
N GLY A 87 5.29 -6.29 5.69
CA GLY A 87 5.49 -7.55 4.98
C GLY A 87 4.38 -8.60 5.17
N PRO A 88 4.49 -9.74 4.47
CA PRO A 88 3.38 -10.68 4.27
C PRO A 88 2.89 -11.33 5.58
N SER A 89 3.82 -11.69 6.48
CA SER A 89 3.46 -12.28 7.78
C SER A 89 2.67 -11.31 8.65
N TYR A 90 2.96 -10.01 8.55
CA TYR A 90 2.29 -8.99 9.33
C TYR A 90 0.94 -8.61 8.71
N TYR A 91 0.87 -8.54 7.37
CA TYR A 91 -0.39 -8.44 6.63
C TYR A 91 -1.39 -9.51 7.07
N GLU A 92 -0.98 -10.78 7.16
CA GLU A 92 -1.88 -11.86 7.60
C GLU A 92 -2.36 -11.69 9.05
N LYS A 93 -1.51 -11.18 9.95
CA LYS A 93 -1.93 -10.85 11.32
C LYS A 93 -2.98 -9.74 11.32
N ALA A 94 -2.78 -8.69 10.54
CA ALA A 94 -3.73 -7.58 10.39
C ALA A 94 -5.07 -8.08 9.82
N ARG A 95 -5.04 -8.91 8.77
CA ARG A 95 -6.23 -9.53 8.17
C ARG A 95 -7.05 -10.35 9.16
N GLN A 96 -6.38 -11.00 10.11
CA GLN A 96 -7.04 -11.77 11.18
C GLN A 96 -7.57 -10.88 12.32
N GLY A 97 -7.20 -9.60 12.34
CA GLY A 97 -7.54 -8.63 13.40
C GLY A 97 -6.64 -8.76 14.64
N MET A 98 -5.41 -9.30 14.47
CA MET A 98 -4.44 -9.52 15.54
C MET A 98 -3.35 -8.44 15.61
N ALA A 99 -3.38 -7.43 14.74
CA ALA A 99 -2.45 -6.31 14.73
C ALA A 99 -3.20 -5.01 15.04
N LYS A 100 -3.70 -4.86 16.28
CA LYS A 100 -4.51 -3.69 16.67
C LYS A 100 -3.70 -2.40 16.75
N GLU A 101 -2.39 -2.53 16.92
CA GLU A 101 -1.43 -1.44 17.04
C GLU A 101 -1.25 -0.62 15.76
N ILE A 102 -1.72 -1.10 14.60
CA ILE A 102 -1.60 -0.33 13.36
C ILE A 102 -2.61 0.81 13.25
N TRP A 103 -3.70 0.78 14.03
CA TRP A 103 -4.83 1.69 13.87
C TRP A 103 -4.56 3.13 14.30
N ASN A 104 -3.43 3.39 14.97
CA ASN A 104 -2.94 4.72 15.30
C ASN A 104 -1.63 5.06 14.55
N MET A 105 -1.32 4.30 13.51
CA MET A 105 -0.16 4.48 12.65
C MET A 105 -0.64 4.71 11.21
N GLU A 106 0.17 5.39 10.42
CA GLU A 106 -0.14 5.74 9.04
C GLU A 106 1.10 5.55 8.16
N PHE A 107 0.89 5.16 6.91
CA PHE A 107 1.95 5.07 5.91
C PHE A 107 1.36 5.39 4.52
N GLU A 108 0.74 6.57 4.39
CA GLU A 108 0.06 7.03 3.17
C GLU A 108 0.99 7.00 1.95
N ALA A 109 2.27 7.32 2.14
CA ALA A 109 3.27 7.44 1.07
C ALA A 109 3.36 6.21 0.16
N LEU A 110 3.00 5.02 0.65
CA LEU A 110 2.93 3.78 -0.14
C LEU A 110 2.00 3.92 -1.36
N LEU A 111 0.88 4.63 -1.23
CA LEU A 111 -0.13 4.77 -2.30
C LEU A 111 0.44 5.45 -3.54
N TYR A 112 1.44 6.32 -3.38
CA TYR A 112 2.07 7.08 -4.47
C TYR A 112 3.24 6.35 -5.13
N VAL A 113 3.65 5.17 -4.64
CA VAL A 113 4.79 4.43 -5.21
C VAL A 113 4.64 4.14 -6.70
N PRO A 114 3.48 3.67 -7.22
CA PRO A 114 3.34 3.37 -8.63
C PRO A 114 3.42 4.60 -9.53
N SER A 115 2.72 5.70 -9.16
CA SER A 115 2.73 6.96 -9.91
C SER A 115 4.13 7.58 -9.93
N ARG A 116 4.81 7.61 -8.78
CA ARG A 116 6.19 8.11 -8.64
C ARG A 116 7.19 7.32 -9.48
N ALA A 117 7.08 5.99 -9.48
CA ALA A 117 7.98 5.14 -10.27
C ALA A 117 7.77 5.37 -11.78
N TRP A 118 6.52 5.49 -12.22
CA TRP A 118 6.20 5.78 -13.62
C TRP A 118 6.64 7.19 -14.04
N ALA A 119 6.35 8.19 -13.21
CA ALA A 119 6.78 9.58 -13.42
C ALA A 119 8.30 9.68 -13.55
N LEU A 120 9.04 9.02 -12.64
CA LEU A 120 10.50 8.96 -12.68
C LEU A 120 11.02 8.29 -13.97
N LYS A 121 10.37 7.22 -14.43
CA LYS A 121 10.75 6.51 -15.65
C LYS A 121 10.55 7.35 -16.92
N HIS A 122 9.44 8.08 -16.98
CA HIS A 122 9.00 8.78 -18.20
C HIS A 122 9.35 10.27 -18.22
N GLU A 123 9.95 10.78 -17.14
CA GLU A 123 10.22 12.21 -16.93
C GLU A 123 8.94 13.06 -17.08
N LYS A 124 7.84 12.56 -16.49
CA LYS A 124 6.51 13.18 -16.55
C LYS A 124 5.95 13.47 -15.16
N PRO A 125 4.97 14.38 -15.04
CA PRO A 125 4.21 14.55 -13.81
C PRO A 125 3.55 13.24 -13.33
N GLU A 126 3.39 13.06 -12.02
CA GLU A 126 2.70 11.90 -11.43
C GLU A 126 1.23 11.81 -11.85
N GLU A 127 0.58 12.96 -12.06
CA GLU A 127 -0.81 13.09 -12.53
C GLU A 127 -1.06 12.50 -13.93
N ASP A 128 0.00 12.30 -14.72
CA ASP A 128 -0.07 11.66 -16.04
C ASP A 128 -0.04 10.12 -15.96
N TYR A 129 0.04 9.55 -14.75
CA TYR A 129 0.09 8.10 -14.56
C TYR A 129 -1.12 7.41 -15.21
N PRO A 130 -0.92 6.52 -16.21
CA PRO A 130 -1.98 6.13 -17.13
C PRO A 130 -2.80 4.92 -16.67
N HIS A 131 -2.56 4.42 -15.45
CA HIS A 131 -3.13 3.16 -14.99
C HIS A 131 -4.04 3.36 -13.78
N THR A 132 -5.16 2.65 -13.77
CA THR A 132 -6.10 2.59 -12.65
C THR A 132 -6.28 1.12 -12.29
N ALA A 133 -6.05 0.78 -11.02
CA ALA A 133 -6.18 -0.59 -10.56
C ALA A 133 -7.64 -1.08 -10.68
N PRO A 134 -7.88 -2.37 -10.99
CA PRO A 134 -9.23 -2.93 -11.12
C PRO A 134 -10.04 -2.87 -9.82
N LEU A 135 -9.37 -2.99 -8.67
CA LEU A 135 -9.99 -2.84 -7.35
C LEU A 135 -9.62 -1.50 -6.76
N SER A 136 -10.62 -0.81 -6.22
CA SER A 136 -10.38 0.38 -5.41
C SER A 136 -9.90 -0.06 -4.02
N TYR A 137 -8.88 0.62 -3.48
CA TYR A 137 -8.42 0.44 -2.11
C TYR A 137 -9.21 1.32 -1.11
N GLU A 138 -10.04 2.24 -1.61
CA GLU A 138 -10.79 3.20 -0.80
C GLU A 138 -11.65 2.50 0.24
N THR A 139 -11.80 3.14 1.39
CA THR A 139 -12.60 2.60 2.50
C THR A 139 -14.06 2.42 2.07
N GLY A 140 -14.62 1.23 2.30
CA GLY A 140 -15.98 0.87 1.89
C GLY A 140 -16.10 0.38 0.43
N SER A 141 -15.01 0.30 -0.32
CA SER A 141 -15.01 -0.20 -1.70
C SER A 141 -15.26 -1.71 -1.78
N ASN A 142 -14.85 -2.49 -0.77
CA ASN A 142 -15.09 -3.92 -0.68
C ASN A 142 -16.52 -4.21 -0.18
N ARG A 143 -17.50 -3.84 -0.99
CA ARG A 143 -18.93 -3.87 -0.62
C ARG A 143 -19.42 -5.22 -0.08
N GLU A 144 -18.74 -6.32 -0.39
CA GLU A 144 -19.07 -7.64 0.14
C GLU A 144 -18.69 -7.79 1.61
N GLN A 145 -17.53 -7.28 2.02
CA GLN A 145 -17.03 -7.32 3.40
C GLN A 145 -17.62 -6.24 4.31
N TRP A 146 -18.51 -5.40 3.77
CA TRP A 146 -19.21 -4.32 4.49
C TRP A 146 -20.70 -4.59 4.75
N LYS A 147 -21.22 -5.72 4.28
CA LYS A 147 -22.60 -6.16 4.54
C LYS A 147 -22.79 -6.56 6.01
#